data_AF-A0A953H8Z4-F1
#
_entry.id   AF-A0A953H8Z4-F1
#
_cell.length_a   1.000
_cell.length_b   1.000
_cell.length_c   1.000
_cell.angle_alpha   90.00
_cell.angle_beta   90.00
_cell.angle_gamma   90.00
#
_symmetry.space_group_name_H-M   'P 1'
#
loop_
_entity.id
_entity.type
_entity.pdbx_description
1 polymer ?
#
loop_
_entity_poly.entity_id
_entity_poly.type
_entity_poly.pdbx_seq_one_letter_code
_entity_poly.pdbx_strand_id
1 'polypeptide(L)' 'MDKPFYKKLWAAWTSLGHTISHYLTVLIAAILYVVAFAPLAIFMKLRGRKFLPHFNGSESTYFLPKDQPEPTMERMKRQW' A
#
# COMPACT_ATOMS: atom_id res chain seq x y z
N MET A 1 19.65 -41.39 13.27
CA MET A 1 18.26 -41.73 12.91
C MET A 1 17.50 -40.44 12.60
N ASP A 2 17.63 -39.92 11.39
CA ASP A 2 16.74 -38.87 10.89
C ASP A 2 15.38 -39.50 10.66
N LYS A 3 14.39 -39.21 11.51
CA LYS A 3 13.01 -39.66 11.30
C LYS A 3 12.29 -38.60 10.47
N PRO A 4 12.17 -38.77 9.14
CA PRO A 4 11.57 -37.77 8.24
C PRO A 4 10.11 -37.44 8.60
N PHE A 5 9.45 -38.34 9.33
CA PHE A 5 8.12 -38.14 9.88
C PHE A 5 8.04 -36.94 10.83
N TYR A 6 8.98 -36.79 11.76
CA TYR A 6 8.96 -35.69 12.73
C TYR A 6 9.17 -34.34 12.04
N LYS A 7 10.07 -34.28 11.04
CA LYS A 7 10.29 -33.08 10.24
C LYS A 7 9.04 -32.66 9.47
N LYS A 8 8.29 -33.61 8.89
CA LYS A 8 7.03 -33.33 8.18
C LYS A 8 5.92 -32.87 9.13
N LEU A 9 5.76 -33.52 10.27
CA LEU A 9 4.77 -33.14 11.27
C LEU A 9 5.06 -31.73 11.82
N TRP A 10 6.33 -31.44 12.12
CA TRP A 10 6.77 -30.13 12.56
C TRP A 10 6.52 -29.05 11.50
N ALA A 11 6.81 -29.33 10.23
CA ALA A 11 6.56 -28.39 9.14
C ALA A 11 5.06 -28.10 8.96
N ALA A 12 4.20 -29.13 9.01
CA ALA A 12 2.76 -28.96 8.93
C ALA A 12 2.21 -28.15 10.12
N TRP A 13 2.69 -28.45 11.33
CA TRP A 13 2.33 -27.72 12.55
C TRP A 13 2.73 -26.25 12.49
N THR A 14 3.96 -25.97 12.06
CA THR A 14 4.48 -24.60 11.91
C THR A 14 3.69 -23.83 10.85
N SER A 15 3.37 -24.47 9.72
CA SER A 15 2.55 -23.88 8.66
C SER A 15 1.17 -23.47 9.18
N LEU A 16 0.49 -24.35 9.93
CA LEU A 16 -0.79 -24.03 10.57
C LEU A 16 -0.66 -22.83 11.53
N GLY A 17 0.39 -22.79 12.33
CA GLY A 17 0.68 -21.65 13.21
C GLY A 17 0.81 -20.34 12.45
N HIS A 18 1.51 -20.34 11.30
CA HIS A 18 1.63 -19.16 10.45
C HIS A 18 0.30 -18.74 9.84
N THR A 19 -0.51 -19.68 9.36
CA THR A 19 -1.84 -19.38 8.81
C THR A 19 -2.73 -18.73 9.87
N ILE A 20 -2.79 -19.30 11.07
CA ILE A 20 -3.58 -18.76 12.19
C ILE A 20 -3.08 -17.37 12.57
N SER A 21 -1.77 -17.20 12.71
CA SER A 21 -1.16 -15.91 13.06
C SER A 21 -1.46 -14.83 12.01
N HIS A 22 -1.41 -15.17 10.72
CA HIS A 22 -1.75 -14.25 9.64
C HIS A 22 -3.20 -13.76 9.76
N TYR A 23 -4.17 -14.68 9.88
CA TYR A 23 -5.57 -14.29 10.03
C TYR A 23 -5.83 -13.49 11.29
N LEU A 24 -5.21 -13.86 12.42
CA LEU A 24 -5.33 -13.12 13.66
C LEU A 24 -4.76 -11.70 13.53
N THR A 25 -3.61 -11.55 12.86
CA THR A 25 -2.99 -10.24 12.60
C THR A 25 -3.90 -9.37 11.74
N VAL A 26 -4.46 -9.92 10.66
CA VAL A 26 -5.42 -9.21 9.79
C VAL A 26 -6.66 -8.79 10.58
N LEU A 27 -7.19 -9.68 11.43
CA LEU A 27 -8.35 -9.38 12.27
C LEU A 27 -8.05 -8.24 13.26
N ILE A 28 -6.91 -8.30 13.97
CA ILE A 28 -6.49 -7.26 14.91
C ILE A 28 -6.30 -5.93 14.17
N ALA A 29 -5.66 -5.94 13.01
CA ALA A 29 -5.47 -4.75 12.19
C ALA A 29 -6.81 -4.14 11.74
N ALA A 30 -7.77 -4.98 11.33
CA ALA A 30 -9.11 -4.54 10.97
C ALA A 30 -9.85 -3.90 12.16
N ILE A 31 -9.77 -4.52 13.35
CA ILE A 31 -10.35 -3.97 14.58
C ILE A 31 -9.70 -2.61 14.90
N LEU A 32 -8.37 -2.53 14.88
CA LEU A 32 -7.65 -1.26 15.11
C LEU A 32 -8.05 -0.19 14.10
N TYR A 33 -8.20 -0.55 12.83
CA TYR A 33 -8.67 0.37 11.79
C TYR A 33 -10.06 0.95 12.13
N VAL A 34 -11.01 0.07 12.46
CA VAL A 34 -12.38 0.50 12.78
C VAL A 34 -12.44 1.28 14.09
N VAL A 35 -11.71 0.87 15.13
CA VAL A 35 -11.81 1.45 16.46
C VAL A 35 -10.99 2.73 16.61
N ALA A 36 -9.82 2.84 15.97
CA ALA A 36 -8.96 4.01 16.10
C ALA A 36 -9.10 4.95 14.90
N PHE A 37 -8.95 4.42 13.68
CA PHE A 37 -8.85 5.25 12.48
C PHE A 37 -10.21 5.75 12.00
N ALA A 38 -11.26 4.92 12.04
CA ALA A 38 -12.59 5.34 11.59
C ALA A 38 -13.16 6.51 12.43
N PRO A 39 -13.17 6.49 13.78
CA PRO A 39 -13.66 7.63 14.54
C PRO A 39 -12.78 8.87 14.37
N LEU A 40 -11.46 8.70 14.24
CA LEU A 40 -10.56 9.81 13.92
C LEU A 40 -10.92 10.46 12.58
N ALA A 41 -11.17 9.64 11.55
CA ALA A 41 -11.56 10.12 10.23
C ALA A 41 -12.92 10.83 10.25
N ILE A 42 -13.90 10.28 10.99
CA ILE A 42 -15.20 10.91 11.21
C ILE A 42 -15.04 12.27 11.91
N PHE A 43 -14.27 12.32 13.00
CA PHE A 43 -14.03 13.55 13.75
C PHE A 43 -13.36 14.63 12.89
N MET A 44 -12.36 14.25 12.09
CA MET A 44 -11.69 15.17 11.18
C MET A 44 -12.62 15.68 10.07
N LYS A 45 -13.47 14.80 9.52
CA LYS A 45 -14.51 15.17 8.53
C LYS A 45 -15.51 16.16 9.12
N LEU A 46 -15.98 15.92 10.36
CA LEU A 46 -16.88 16.83 11.07
C LEU A 46 -16.23 18.19 11.35
N ARG A 47 -14.92 18.24 11.57
CA ARG A 47 -14.16 19.48 11.79
C ARG A 47 -13.86 20.26 10.51
N GLY A 48 -14.34 19.80 9.35
CA GLY A 48 -14.13 20.45 8.05
C GLY A 48 -12.69 20.40 7.54
N ARG A 49 -11.79 19.64 8.20
CA ARG A 49 -10.42 19.45 7.71
C ARG A 49 -10.42 18.39 6.62
N LYS A 50 -10.15 18.83 5.39
CA LYS A 50 -9.94 17.93 4.24
C LYS A 50 -8.58 17.24 4.41
N PHE A 51 -8.57 15.91 4.39
CA PHE A 51 -7.35 15.08 4.54
C PHE A 51 -6.32 15.33 3.44
N LEU A 52 -6.80 15.70 2.26
CA LEU A 52 -5.99 16.03 1.10
C LEU A 52 -6.39 17.42 0.61
N PRO A 53 -5.43 18.30 0.27
CA PRO A 53 -5.75 19.48 -0.51
C PRO A 53 -6.49 19.00 -1.76
N HIS A 54 -7.59 19.66 -2.11
CA HIS A 54 -8.19 19.42 -3.42
C HIS A 54 -7.16 19.92 -4.43
N PHE A 55 -6.48 18.99 -5.11
CA PHE A 55 -5.68 19.34 -6.27
C PHE A 55 -6.65 19.92 -7.29
N ASN A 56 -6.59 21.23 -7.51
CA ASN A 56 -7.28 21.82 -8.63
C ASN A 56 -6.67 21.16 -9.88
N GLY A 57 -7.48 20.63 -10.79
CA GLY A 57 -6.99 20.01 -12.03
C GLY A 57 -6.15 20.93 -12.91
N SER A 58 -6.03 22.21 -12.55
CA SER A 58 -5.15 23.23 -13.13
C SER A 58 -3.75 23.29 -12.50
N GLU A 59 -3.45 22.52 -11.45
CA GLU A 59 -2.12 22.50 -10.83
C GLU A 59 -1.14 21.71 -11.70
N SER A 60 0.03 22.30 -11.95
CA SER A 60 1.13 21.69 -12.70
C SER A 60 1.62 20.44 -11.97
N THR A 61 1.03 19.30 -12.32
CA THR A 61 1.31 18.00 -11.72
C THR A 61 2.18 17.22 -12.69
N TYR A 62 3.14 16.44 -12.17
CA TYR A 62 4.02 15.56 -12.96
C TYR A 62 3.27 14.53 -13.84
N PHE A 63 1.98 14.34 -13.58
CA PHE A 63 1.06 13.45 -14.29
C PHE A 63 0.25 14.14 -15.39
N LEU A 64 0.44 15.45 -15.63
CA LEU A 64 -0.13 16.08 -16.81
C LEU A 64 0.48 15.43 -18.07
N PRO A 65 -0.33 15.17 -19.12
CA PRO A 65 0.19 14.77 -20.42
C PRO A 65 1.22 15.81 -20.84
N LYS A 66 2.50 15.44 -20.79
CA LYS A 66 3.54 16.28 -21.38
C LYS A 66 3.28 16.20 -22.88
N ASP A 67 3.09 17.35 -23.52
CA ASP A 67 3.17 17.43 -24.97
C ASP A 67 4.48 16.75 -25.36
N GLN A 68 4.38 15.61 -26.05
CA GLN A 68 5.55 14.93 -26.57
C GLN A 68 6.10 15.86 -27.65
N PRO A 69 7.22 16.55 -27.44
CA PRO A 69 7.75 17.36 -28.51
C PRO A 69 8.15 16.44 -29.65
N GLU A 70 7.97 16.89 -30.89
CA GLU A 70 8.42 16.13 -32.04
C GLU A 70 9.90 15.75 -31.89
N PRO A 71 10.26 14.49 -32.18
CA PRO A 71 11.63 14.03 -32.13
C PRO A 71 12.44 14.72 -33.23
N THR A 72 13.04 15.87 -32.90
CA THR A 72 13.93 16.60 -33.80
C THR A 72 15.39 16.16 -33.60
N MET A 73 16.13 16.12 -34.70
CA MET A 73 17.56 15.75 -34.72
C MET A 73 18.42 16.61 -33.79
N GLU A 74 18.04 17.87 -33.56
CA GLU A 74 18.73 18.78 -32.63
C GLU A 74 18.61 18.36 -31.16
N ARG A 75 17.49 17.72 -30.77
CA ARG A 75 17.29 17.25 -29.39
C ARG A 75 18.02 15.94 -29.11
N MET A 76 18.12 15.05 -30.09
CA MET A 76 18.87 13.80 -29.95
C MET A 76 20.36 14.05 -29.68
N LYS A 77 20.93 15.13 -30.24
CA LYS A 77 22.32 15.56 -29.98
C LYS A 77 22.59 16.02 -28.54
N ARG A 78 21.56 16.38 -27.76
CA ARG A 78 21.72 16.86 -26.37
C ARG A 78 21.60 15.75 -25.32
N GLN A 79 21.22 14.54 -25.71
CA GLN A 79 21.10 13.39 -24.81
C GLN A 79 22.37 12.52 -24.74
N TRP A 80 23.39 12.86 -25.54
CA TRP A 80 24.70 12.23 -25.56
C TRP A 80 25.77 13.20 -25.06
#